data_AF-A0A2N8U1A8-F1
#
_entry.id   AF-A0A2N8U1A8-F1
#
_cell.length_a   1.000
_cell.length_b   1.000
_cell.length_c   1.000
_cell.angle_alpha   90.00
_cell.angle_beta   90.00
_cell.angle_gamma   90.00
#
_symmetry.space_group_name_H-M   'P 1'
#
loop_
_entity.id
_entity.type
_entity.pdbx_description
1 polymer ?
#
loop_
_entity_poly.entity_id
_entity_poly.type
_entity_poly.pdbx_seq_one_letter_code
_entity_poly.pdbx_strand_id
1 'polypeptide(L)'
;MSKQYYVEKRAFGKSLYREVVEGTSEMLNAYPERNAIVQIRNLDIVYGSGVKSFTAIKDLNLNIYDGEVLGLVGESGSGKSTTGRAIIGLTPYEFGQIKILDRVVPKNIDKGWKFSKKYKETIDFMVNKVQMIFQDPTNSLNPFKNVEYVVGEGLSNTKNSKLIYLTDFDEATFMAINSLIKLKDPDNVIYENPLKKYQLEGETIESSYNFVFNEFVKILEQRASSNPQVYDEIYKKIIAEKEERDKMSKLSEKQCKKQLVIDILKQVGLDDTVLGRFPLEFSGGQQQRLGICRAVVLRPKLLIADEPISALDVSIQAQVINIFNELKEKYHLTILFIAHDLRMVEYISDRIAVINRGTLLEIGPTDEIINNPYHPYTKSLLDAVPSIEKEKGSLMGNIYDHKIHNYTEDYQPTWHNVGNKHFVLATATEIEQYKIESMTKERH
;
A
#
# COMPACT_ATOMS: atom_id res chain seq x y z
N MET A 1 4.97 -30.59 19.12
CA MET A 1 5.87 -29.42 19.20
C MET A 1 5.48 -28.56 20.40
N SER A 2 6.40 -27.81 21.01
CA SER A 2 6.05 -26.90 22.12
C SER A 2 5.26 -25.70 21.59
N LYS A 3 4.09 -25.42 22.18
CA LYS A 3 3.26 -24.27 21.82
C LYS A 3 4.04 -22.96 21.97
N GLN A 4 4.02 -22.12 20.93
CA GLN A 4 4.61 -20.79 20.95
C GLN A 4 3.55 -19.75 21.35
N TYR A 5 3.93 -18.75 22.13
CA TYR A 5 3.02 -17.71 22.59
C TYR A 5 3.54 -16.30 22.27
N TYR A 6 2.66 -15.47 21.72
CA TYR A 6 2.84 -14.02 21.69
C TYR A 6 2.47 -13.45 23.07
N VAL A 7 3.37 -12.66 23.65
CA VAL A 7 3.22 -12.12 25.00
C VAL A 7 3.11 -10.59 24.94
N GLU A 8 1.96 -10.08 25.35
CA GLU A 8 1.73 -8.64 25.49
C GLU A 8 1.78 -8.22 26.96
N LYS A 9 2.74 -7.34 27.28
CA LYS A 9 2.82 -6.72 28.61
C LYS A 9 1.82 -5.56 28.69
N ARG A 10 0.92 -5.61 29.66
CA ARG A 10 -0.01 -4.53 30.01
C ARG A 10 0.51 -3.72 31.20
N ALA A 11 -0.16 -2.60 31.46
CA ALA A 11 0.09 -1.79 32.65
C ALA A 11 -0.02 -2.64 33.93
N PHE A 12 0.73 -2.25 34.96
CA PHE A 12 0.79 -2.93 36.27
C PHE A 12 1.29 -4.38 36.20
N GLY A 13 2.12 -4.73 35.22
CA GLY A 13 2.83 -6.02 35.17
C GLY A 13 1.99 -7.21 34.71
N LYS A 14 0.70 -7.02 34.36
CA LYS A 14 -0.12 -8.09 33.79
C LYS A 14 0.38 -8.46 32.40
N SER A 15 0.52 -9.75 32.11
CA SER A 15 0.86 -10.24 30.77
C SER A 15 -0.32 -11.01 30.19
N LEU A 16 -0.64 -10.73 28.93
CA LEU A 16 -1.59 -11.50 28.14
C LEU A 16 -0.81 -12.40 27.19
N TYR A 17 -1.29 -13.63 27.06
CA TYR A 17 -0.66 -14.66 26.23
C TYR A 17 -1.64 -15.07 25.14
N ARG A 18 -1.15 -15.18 23.91
CA ARG A 18 -1.86 -15.76 22.80
C ARG A 18 -1.01 -16.83 22.16
N GLU A 19 -1.57 -18.03 21.98
CA GLU A 19 -0.93 -19.06 21.19
C GLU A 19 -0.77 -18.58 19.75
N VAL A 20 0.44 -18.71 19.21
CA VAL A 20 0.73 -18.38 17.82
C VAL A 20 0.31 -19.58 16.97
N VAL A 21 -0.60 -19.36 16.03
CA VAL A 21 -1.04 -20.39 15.09
C VAL A 21 0.17 -20.97 14.35
N GLU A 22 0.29 -22.29 14.31
CA GLU A 22 1.38 -22.98 13.61
C GLU A 22 1.45 -22.55 12.14
N GLY A 23 2.66 -22.42 11.61
CA GLY A 23 2.92 -21.91 10.25
C GLY A 23 2.83 -20.39 10.08
N THR A 24 2.38 -19.63 11.09
CA THR A 24 2.34 -18.15 11.01
C THR A 24 3.70 -17.54 10.68
N SER A 25 4.77 -18.04 11.30
CA SER A 25 6.14 -17.57 11.04
C SER A 25 6.60 -17.87 9.62
N GLU A 26 6.21 -19.00 9.04
CA GLU A 26 6.53 -19.34 7.65
C GLU A 26 5.79 -18.41 6.69
N MET A 27 4.47 -18.23 6.90
CA MET A 27 3.63 -17.33 6.11
C MET A 27 4.15 -15.88 6.12
N LEU A 28 4.50 -15.36 7.30
CA LEU A 28 5.02 -14.00 7.44
C LEU A 28 6.40 -13.82 6.80
N ASN A 29 7.21 -14.88 6.74
CA ASN A 29 8.57 -14.84 6.19
C ASN A 29 8.66 -15.49 4.80
N ALA A 30 7.57 -15.53 4.05
CA ALA A 30 7.56 -16.07 2.68
C ALA A 30 8.44 -15.29 1.68
N TYR A 31 8.81 -14.06 2.03
CA TYR A 31 9.66 -13.17 1.22
C TYR A 31 10.77 -12.56 2.09
N PRO A 32 11.73 -13.36 2.58
CA PRO A 32 12.78 -12.88 3.49
C PRO A 32 13.69 -11.81 2.87
N GLU A 33 13.77 -11.76 1.54
CA GLU A 33 14.51 -10.78 0.77
C GLU A 33 13.84 -9.39 0.71
N ARG A 34 12.54 -9.32 1.04
CA ARG A 34 11.74 -8.10 0.91
C ARG A 34 11.64 -7.37 2.25
N ASN A 35 11.74 -6.04 2.19
CA ASN A 35 11.61 -5.19 3.37
C ASN A 35 10.13 -4.99 3.73
N ALA A 36 9.69 -5.44 4.91
CA ALA A 36 8.31 -5.26 5.37
C ALA A 36 8.12 -3.86 5.99
N ILE A 37 7.38 -2.99 5.30
CA ILE A 37 7.07 -1.64 5.79
C ILE A 37 5.87 -1.61 6.74
N VAL A 38 4.96 -2.59 6.68
CA VAL A 38 3.88 -2.77 7.66
C VAL A 38 3.98 -4.18 8.22
N GLN A 39 3.97 -4.30 9.54
CA GLN A 39 3.99 -5.57 10.26
C GLN A 39 2.85 -5.57 11.28
N ILE A 40 1.89 -6.46 11.09
CA ILE A 40 0.78 -6.70 12.01
C ILE A 40 1.04 -8.04 12.72
N ARG A 41 1.00 -8.04 14.06
CA ARG A 41 1.20 -9.23 14.88
C ARG A 41 0.04 -9.39 15.85
N ASN A 42 -0.65 -10.52 15.73
CA ASN A 42 -1.73 -10.96 16.61
C ASN A 42 -2.79 -9.88 16.90
N LEU A 43 -3.19 -9.12 15.88
CA LEU A 43 -4.05 -7.96 16.06
C LEU A 43 -5.49 -8.37 16.34
N ASP A 44 -6.07 -7.81 17.41
CA ASP A 44 -7.51 -7.87 17.68
C ASP A 44 -8.15 -6.49 17.71
N ILE A 45 -9.32 -6.39 17.08
CA ILE A 45 -10.15 -5.20 17.13
C ILE A 45 -11.55 -5.59 17.56
N VAL A 46 -12.00 -4.99 18.65
CA VAL A 46 -13.33 -5.22 19.24
C VAL A 46 -14.07 -3.89 19.28
N TYR A 47 -15.30 -3.86 18.74
CA TYR A 47 -16.18 -2.71 18.86
C TYR A 47 -17.21 -2.94 19.96
N GLY A 48 -17.68 -1.85 20.55
CA GLY A 48 -18.67 -1.88 21.62
C GLY A 48 -18.08 -2.28 22.97
N SER A 49 -18.95 -2.50 23.95
CA SER A 49 -18.56 -2.86 25.31
C SER A 49 -19.59 -3.79 25.96
N GLY A 50 -19.13 -4.59 26.93
CA GLY A 50 -19.96 -5.54 27.66
C GLY A 50 -20.64 -6.55 26.72
N VAL A 51 -21.92 -6.84 26.97
CA VAL A 51 -22.70 -7.86 26.22
C VAL A 51 -22.86 -7.51 24.73
N LYS A 52 -22.71 -6.24 24.34
CA LYS A 52 -22.82 -5.79 22.94
C LYS A 52 -21.48 -5.74 22.21
N SER A 53 -20.40 -6.24 22.80
CA SER A 53 -19.10 -6.25 22.14
C SER A 53 -19.10 -7.20 20.94
N PHE A 54 -18.55 -6.78 19.81
CA PHE A 54 -18.34 -7.63 18.65
C PHE A 54 -16.87 -7.57 18.22
N THR A 55 -16.29 -8.73 17.89
CA THR A 55 -14.91 -8.83 17.41
C THR A 55 -14.90 -8.64 15.90
N ALA A 56 -14.31 -7.54 15.43
CA ALA A 56 -14.19 -7.21 14.01
C ALA A 56 -12.96 -7.83 13.35
N ILE A 57 -11.85 -7.91 14.09
CA ILE A 57 -10.61 -8.56 13.67
C ILE A 57 -10.16 -9.47 14.81
N LYS A 58 -9.78 -10.70 14.45
CA LYS A 58 -9.31 -11.73 15.37
C LYS A 58 -7.98 -12.28 14.88
N ASP A 59 -6.95 -12.10 15.69
CA ASP A 59 -5.61 -12.66 15.48
C ASP A 59 -5.00 -12.40 14.09
N LEU A 60 -5.18 -11.18 13.57
CA LEU A 60 -4.62 -10.84 12.26
C LEU A 60 -3.09 -10.74 12.33
N ASN A 61 -2.42 -11.46 11.45
CA ASN A 61 -0.98 -11.45 11.24
C ASN A 61 -0.71 -11.16 9.76
N LEU A 62 0.04 -10.10 9.47
CA LEU A 62 0.23 -9.65 8.08
C LEU A 62 1.54 -8.87 7.91
N ASN A 63 2.18 -9.03 6.76
CA ASN A 63 3.28 -8.19 6.30
C ASN A 63 2.91 -7.54 4.96
N ILE A 64 3.15 -6.22 4.86
CA ILE A 64 3.12 -5.45 3.61
C ILE A 64 4.54 -4.99 3.30
N TYR A 65 5.04 -5.38 2.15
CA TYR A 65 6.40 -5.14 1.68
C TYR A 65 6.52 -3.85 0.87
N ASP A 66 7.71 -3.26 0.92
CA ASP A 66 8.05 -2.02 0.22
C ASP A 66 7.79 -2.13 -1.30
N GLY A 67 7.16 -1.10 -1.85
CA GLY A 67 6.81 -0.98 -3.27
C GLY A 67 5.71 -1.94 -3.76
N GLU A 68 5.07 -2.68 -2.86
CA GLU A 68 4.05 -3.68 -3.22
C GLU A 68 2.64 -3.13 -3.15
N VAL A 69 1.75 -3.70 -3.95
CA VAL A 69 0.31 -3.62 -3.76
C VAL A 69 -0.17 -4.93 -3.17
N LEU A 70 -0.63 -4.88 -1.92
CA LEU A 70 -1.33 -5.98 -1.28
C LEU A 70 -2.84 -5.76 -1.40
N GLY A 71 -3.52 -6.63 -2.13
CA GLY A 71 -4.97 -6.70 -2.17
C GLY A 71 -5.53 -7.34 -0.91
N LEU A 72 -6.42 -6.66 -0.19
CA LEU A 72 -7.18 -7.23 0.94
C LEU A 72 -8.64 -7.40 0.54
N VAL A 73 -9.10 -8.64 0.44
CA VAL A 73 -10.38 -8.97 -0.23
C VAL A 73 -11.28 -9.81 0.65
N GLY A 74 -12.58 -9.62 0.48
CA GLY A 74 -13.64 -10.29 1.22
C GLY A 74 -14.97 -9.54 1.11
N GLU A 75 -16.04 -10.13 1.61
CA GLU A 75 -17.38 -9.55 1.61
C GLU A 75 -17.49 -8.30 2.49
N SER A 76 -18.60 -7.57 2.34
CA SER A 76 -18.92 -6.45 3.22
C SER A 76 -18.97 -6.92 4.68
N GLY A 77 -18.36 -6.15 5.58
CA GLY A 77 -18.28 -6.50 7.01
C GLY A 77 -17.23 -7.54 7.39
N SER A 78 -16.39 -8.02 6.46
CA SER A 78 -15.34 -9.00 6.78
C SER A 78 -14.14 -8.46 7.59
N GLY A 79 -14.05 -7.13 7.77
CA GLY A 79 -12.99 -6.47 8.56
C GLY A 79 -11.95 -5.68 7.75
N LYS A 80 -12.08 -5.60 6.42
CA LYS A 80 -11.09 -4.92 5.55
C LYS A 80 -10.87 -3.45 5.91
N SER A 81 -11.93 -2.63 5.88
CA SER A 81 -11.88 -1.21 6.21
C SER A 81 -11.47 -0.97 7.67
N THR A 82 -11.88 -1.85 8.59
CA THR A 82 -11.44 -1.83 10.00
C THR A 82 -9.92 -2.03 10.10
N THR A 83 -9.35 -2.96 9.33
CA THR A 83 -7.90 -3.19 9.26
C THR A 83 -7.17 -1.96 8.74
N GLY A 84 -7.62 -1.39 7.61
CA GLY A 84 -7.04 -0.18 7.03
C GLY A 84 -7.07 1.01 8.00
N ARG A 85 -8.21 1.24 8.66
CA ARG A 85 -8.37 2.31 9.66
C ARG A 85 -7.51 2.11 10.90
N ALA A 86 -7.28 0.87 11.32
CA ALA A 86 -6.40 0.58 12.45
C ALA A 86 -4.92 0.82 12.13
N ILE A 87 -4.49 0.49 10.91
CA ILE A 87 -3.13 0.79 10.44
C ILE A 87 -2.85 2.29 10.51
N ILE A 88 -3.80 3.13 10.08
CA ILE A 88 -3.66 4.59 10.14
C ILE A 88 -4.02 5.20 11.51
N GLY A 89 -4.36 4.36 12.50
CA GLY A 89 -4.67 4.77 13.87
C GLY A 89 -6.01 5.47 14.08
N LEU A 90 -6.93 5.40 13.10
CA LEU A 90 -8.32 5.87 13.23
C LEU A 90 -9.23 4.87 13.96
N THR A 91 -8.81 3.61 14.09
CA THR A 91 -9.54 2.59 14.86
C THR A 91 -8.62 2.02 15.94
N PRO A 92 -9.02 2.06 17.22
CA PRO A 92 -8.21 1.48 18.29
C PRO A 92 -8.20 -0.05 18.22
N TYR A 93 -7.18 -0.66 18.80
CA TYR A 93 -7.03 -2.11 18.86
C TYR A 93 -6.62 -2.58 20.27
N GLU A 94 -7.09 -3.76 20.67
CA GLU A 94 -7.05 -4.19 22.07
C GLU A 94 -5.91 -5.16 22.39
N PHE A 95 -5.49 -5.93 21.41
CA PHE A 95 -4.40 -6.90 21.52
C PHE A 95 -3.50 -6.87 20.28
N GLY A 96 -2.24 -7.24 20.46
CA GLY A 96 -1.27 -7.32 19.38
C GLY A 96 -0.53 -6.00 19.14
N GLN A 97 0.04 -5.88 17.95
CA GLN A 97 0.85 -4.73 17.54
C GLN A 97 0.71 -4.46 16.04
N ILE A 98 0.69 -3.17 15.69
CA ILE A 98 0.91 -2.68 14.33
C ILE A 98 2.21 -1.88 14.34
N LYS A 99 3.15 -2.24 13.46
CA LYS A 99 4.39 -1.51 13.23
C LYS A 99 4.42 -1.02 11.79
N ILE A 100 4.73 0.25 11.59
CA ILE A 100 4.95 0.88 10.28
C ILE A 100 6.39 1.39 10.27
N LEU A 101 7.19 0.92 9.30
CA LEU A 101 8.64 1.12 9.25
C LEU A 101 9.28 0.71 10.58
N ASP A 102 9.87 1.67 11.29
CA ASP A 102 10.53 1.50 12.59
C ASP A 102 9.61 1.80 13.78
N ARG A 103 8.37 2.25 13.55
CA ARG A 103 7.48 2.79 14.59
C ARG A 103 6.29 1.91 14.89
N VAL A 104 5.98 1.78 16.18
CA VAL A 104 4.77 1.09 16.65
C VAL A 104 3.62 2.09 16.71
N VAL A 105 2.52 1.77 16.01
CA VAL A 105 1.28 2.57 16.05
C VAL A 105 0.65 2.43 17.45
N PRO A 106 0.34 3.53 18.15
CA PRO A 106 -0.32 3.45 19.46
C PRO A 106 -1.67 2.72 19.38
N LYS A 107 -1.97 1.90 20.39
CA LYS A 107 -3.25 1.18 20.50
C LYS A 107 -4.49 2.06 20.40
N ASN A 108 -4.38 3.26 20.91
CA ASN A 108 -5.40 4.29 20.81
C ASN A 108 -4.68 5.64 20.74
N ILE A 109 -4.62 6.22 19.53
CA ILE A 109 -3.94 7.49 19.30
C ILE A 109 -4.62 8.61 20.09
N ASP A 110 -5.95 8.67 20.13
CA ASP A 110 -6.69 9.76 20.79
C ASP A 110 -6.48 9.85 22.30
N LYS A 111 -6.13 8.73 22.96
CA LYS A 111 -5.79 8.69 24.40
C LYS A 111 -4.37 9.13 24.72
N GLY A 112 -3.55 9.44 23.70
CA GLY A 112 -2.20 9.93 23.89
C GLY A 112 -2.16 11.32 24.55
N TRP A 113 -1.11 11.59 25.33
CA TRP A 113 -0.91 12.94 25.87
C TRP A 113 -0.46 13.88 24.75
N LYS A 114 -1.40 14.71 24.26
CA LYS A 114 -1.24 15.60 23.10
C LYS A 114 -0.04 16.57 23.17
N PHE A 115 0.40 16.91 24.38
CA PHE A 115 1.53 17.81 24.60
C PHE A 115 2.89 17.09 24.62
N SER A 116 2.90 15.74 24.69
CA SER A 116 4.14 14.98 24.70
C SER A 116 4.84 15.02 23.33
N LYS A 117 6.18 15.10 23.35
CA LYS A 117 7.01 15.07 22.14
C LYS A 117 6.74 13.82 21.31
N LYS A 118 6.67 12.65 21.96
CA LYS A 118 6.39 11.35 21.34
C LYS A 118 5.05 11.32 20.60
N TYR A 119 4.00 11.92 21.17
CA TYR A 119 2.70 12.01 20.50
C TYR A 119 2.82 12.83 19.22
N LYS A 120 3.41 14.03 19.29
CA LYS A 120 3.61 14.91 18.12
C LYS A 120 4.41 14.22 17.03
N GLU A 121 5.56 13.61 17.37
CA GLU A 121 6.39 12.85 16.44
C GLU A 121 5.64 11.67 15.79
N THR A 122 4.71 11.03 16.53
CA THR A 122 3.88 9.95 15.98
C THR A 122 2.87 10.51 14.99
N ILE A 123 2.15 11.58 15.34
CA ILE A 123 1.19 12.22 14.44
C ILE A 123 1.88 12.76 13.19
N ASP A 124 3.01 13.45 13.34
CA ASP A 124 3.79 13.98 12.23
C ASP A 124 4.26 12.85 11.31
N PHE A 125 4.71 11.73 11.86
CA PHE A 125 5.05 10.54 11.08
C PHE A 125 3.84 10.01 10.31
N MET A 126 2.69 9.81 10.98
CA MET A 126 1.49 9.27 10.34
C MET A 126 1.02 10.19 9.21
N VAL A 127 0.92 11.50 9.45
CA VAL A 127 0.48 12.48 8.45
C VAL A 127 1.43 12.54 7.25
N ASN A 128 2.75 12.44 7.45
CA ASN A 128 3.70 12.55 6.35
C ASN A 128 3.96 11.25 5.59
N LYS A 129 3.84 10.09 6.24
CA LYS A 129 4.27 8.81 5.67
C LYS A 129 3.12 7.88 5.31
N VAL A 130 1.92 8.12 5.85
CA VAL A 130 0.77 7.24 5.68
C VAL A 130 -0.44 8.05 5.23
N GLN A 131 -1.07 7.64 4.14
CA GLN A 131 -2.25 8.31 3.59
C GLN A 131 -3.36 7.31 3.32
N MET A 132 -4.59 7.78 3.26
CA MET A 132 -5.75 6.94 3.00
C MET A 132 -6.70 7.60 2.00
N ILE A 133 -7.22 6.78 1.08
CA ILE A 133 -8.35 7.08 0.23
C ILE A 133 -9.55 6.35 0.82
N PHE A 134 -10.59 7.09 1.16
CA PHE A 134 -11.82 6.53 1.73
C PHE A 134 -12.77 6.08 0.61
N GLN A 135 -13.63 5.10 0.95
CA GLN A 135 -14.65 4.51 0.06
C GLN A 135 -15.57 5.54 -0.59
N ASP A 136 -15.84 6.65 0.10
CA ASP A 136 -16.62 7.76 -0.44
C ASP A 136 -15.76 9.04 -0.47
N PRO A 137 -15.08 9.32 -1.60
CA PRO A 137 -14.27 10.52 -1.74
C PRO A 137 -15.14 11.77 -1.67
N THR A 138 -16.40 11.70 -2.10
CA THR A 138 -17.29 12.87 -2.19
C THR A 138 -17.50 13.50 -0.81
N ASN A 139 -17.67 12.66 0.22
CA ASN A 139 -17.77 13.07 1.62
C ASN A 139 -16.42 13.41 2.26
N SER A 140 -15.31 13.02 1.64
CA SER A 140 -13.96 13.29 2.14
C SER A 140 -13.40 14.65 1.69
N LEU A 141 -13.90 15.20 0.57
CA LEU A 141 -13.46 16.47 0.01
C LEU A 141 -14.30 17.62 0.56
N ASN A 142 -13.67 18.75 0.90
CA ASN A 142 -14.41 19.92 1.38
C ASN A 142 -15.14 20.61 0.20
N PRO A 143 -16.48 20.62 0.15
CA PRO A 143 -17.22 21.16 -0.99
C PRO A 143 -17.13 22.68 -1.11
N PHE A 144 -16.72 23.38 -0.04
CA PHE A 144 -16.61 24.84 0.01
C PHE A 144 -15.18 25.34 -0.27
N LYS A 145 -14.29 24.45 -0.72
CA LYS A 145 -12.91 24.78 -1.06
C LYS A 145 -12.62 24.37 -2.50
N ASN A 146 -11.80 25.15 -3.18
CA ASN A 146 -11.42 24.86 -4.56
C ASN A 146 -10.42 23.70 -4.64
N VAL A 147 -10.20 23.18 -5.86
CA VAL A 147 -9.29 22.06 -6.12
C VAL A 147 -7.87 22.34 -5.61
N GLU A 148 -7.32 23.55 -5.85
CA GLU A 148 -5.98 23.89 -5.37
C GLU A 148 -5.85 23.70 -3.86
N TYR A 149 -6.86 24.14 -3.10
CA TYR A 149 -6.88 23.99 -1.65
C TYR A 149 -7.07 22.54 -1.22
N VAL A 150 -8.04 21.84 -1.81
CA VAL A 150 -8.41 20.47 -1.40
C VAL A 150 -7.26 19.50 -1.65
N VAL A 151 -6.62 19.58 -2.81
CA VAL A 151 -5.46 18.74 -3.14
C VAL A 151 -4.24 19.18 -2.33
N GLY A 152 -4.01 20.48 -2.18
CA GLY A 152 -2.86 21.04 -1.46
C GLY A 152 -3.02 21.14 0.07
N GLU A 153 -4.09 20.60 0.65
CA GLU A 153 -4.40 20.71 2.08
C GLU A 153 -3.30 20.07 2.93
N GLY A 154 -2.93 18.83 2.59
CA GLY A 154 -1.87 18.09 3.27
C GLY A 154 -0.55 18.85 3.28
N LEU A 155 -0.12 19.32 2.11
CA LEU A 155 1.10 20.13 1.94
C LEU A 155 1.10 21.41 2.79
N SER A 156 -0.07 22.04 2.95
CA SER A 156 -0.22 23.25 3.75
C SER A 156 -0.08 22.96 5.25
N ASN A 157 -0.54 21.79 5.70
CA ASN A 157 -0.48 21.37 7.09
C ASN A 157 0.94 20.94 7.50
N THR A 158 1.66 20.26 6.61
CA THR A 158 3.01 19.73 6.87
C THR A 158 4.13 20.71 6.57
N LYS A 159 3.89 21.73 5.73
CA LYS A 159 4.88 22.75 5.32
C LYS A 159 6.17 22.14 4.74
N ASN A 160 6.03 21.08 3.96
CA ASN A 160 7.13 20.33 3.34
C ASN A 160 7.06 20.32 1.80
N SER A 161 6.29 21.24 1.21
CA SER A 161 6.08 21.33 -0.24
C SER A 161 7.38 21.59 -0.97
N LYS A 162 8.23 22.50 -0.46
CA LYS A 162 9.53 22.76 -1.09
C LYS A 162 10.49 21.58 -0.95
N LEU A 163 10.44 20.84 0.16
CA LEU A 163 11.21 19.62 0.31
C LEU A 163 10.81 18.61 -0.77
N ILE A 164 9.53 18.24 -0.82
CA ILE A 164 8.99 17.26 -1.77
C ILE A 164 9.31 17.68 -3.22
N TYR A 165 8.99 18.94 -3.57
CA TYR A 165 9.17 19.44 -4.93
C TYR A 165 10.62 19.34 -5.42
N LEU A 166 11.58 19.67 -4.55
CA LEU A 166 12.98 19.65 -4.90
C LEU A 166 13.56 18.24 -4.88
N THR A 167 13.20 17.41 -3.89
CA THR A 167 13.70 16.02 -3.83
C THR A 167 13.09 15.14 -4.92
N ASP A 168 11.85 15.41 -5.36
CA ASP A 168 11.23 14.71 -6.48
C ASP A 168 12.01 14.99 -7.79
N PHE A 169 12.44 16.24 -7.99
CA PHE A 169 13.25 16.62 -9.16
C PHE A 169 14.62 15.95 -9.12
N ASP A 170 15.26 15.97 -7.96
CA ASP A 170 16.59 15.38 -7.75
C ASP A 170 16.54 13.86 -7.99
N GLU A 171 15.51 13.18 -7.48
CA GLU A 171 15.25 11.75 -7.71
C GLU A 171 15.02 11.44 -9.19
N ALA A 172 14.12 12.20 -9.83
CA ALA A 172 13.78 12.00 -11.25
C ALA A 172 15.00 12.19 -12.15
N THR A 173 15.81 13.23 -11.89
CA THR A 173 17.07 13.49 -12.59
C THR A 173 18.01 12.31 -12.44
N PHE A 174 18.21 11.86 -11.19
CA PHE A 174 19.11 10.75 -10.89
C PHE A 174 18.67 9.44 -11.54
N MET A 175 17.36 9.11 -11.51
CA MET A 175 16.81 7.92 -12.17
C MET A 175 16.95 8.00 -13.70
N ALA A 176 16.66 9.16 -14.29
CA ALA A 176 16.75 9.36 -15.74
C ALA A 176 18.19 9.21 -16.24
N ILE A 177 19.17 9.74 -15.52
CA ILE A 177 20.58 9.62 -15.87
C ILE A 177 21.06 8.17 -15.73
N ASN A 178 20.71 7.46 -14.65
CA ASN A 178 21.07 6.04 -14.52
C ASN A 178 20.44 5.18 -15.62
N SER A 179 19.21 5.49 -16.02
CA SER A 179 18.54 4.80 -17.13
C SER A 179 19.25 5.04 -18.47
N LEU A 180 19.73 6.26 -18.72
CA LEU A 180 20.54 6.58 -19.90
C LEU A 180 21.88 5.85 -19.90
N ILE A 181 22.54 5.73 -18.75
CA ILE A 181 23.79 4.97 -18.62
C ILE A 181 23.54 3.50 -18.92
N LYS A 182 22.49 2.90 -18.32
CA LYS A 182 22.12 1.50 -18.58
C LYS A 182 21.86 1.23 -20.07
N LEU A 183 21.30 2.21 -20.79
CA LEU A 183 21.04 2.10 -22.23
C LEU A 183 22.32 2.25 -23.07
N LYS A 184 23.20 3.20 -22.74
CA LYS A 184 24.38 3.54 -23.55
C LYS A 184 25.65 2.77 -23.18
N ASP A 185 25.74 2.27 -21.95
CA ASP A 185 26.91 1.58 -21.39
C ASP A 185 26.47 0.52 -20.35
N PRO A 186 25.81 -0.56 -20.81
CA PRO A 186 25.21 -1.57 -19.94
C PRO A 186 26.23 -2.35 -19.10
N ASP A 187 27.50 -2.42 -19.54
CA ASP A 187 28.55 -3.15 -18.82
C ASP A 187 29.14 -2.35 -17.65
N ASN A 188 28.87 -1.05 -17.57
CA ASN A 188 29.46 -0.16 -16.56
C ASN A 188 28.39 0.60 -15.75
N VAL A 189 27.26 -0.04 -15.43
CA VAL A 189 26.23 0.59 -14.57
C VAL A 189 26.84 1.06 -13.24
N ILE A 190 26.49 2.27 -12.78
CA ILE A 190 27.05 2.85 -11.54
C ILE A 190 26.41 2.19 -10.31
N TYR A 191 25.10 2.03 -10.33
CA TYR A 191 24.32 1.47 -9.23
C TYR A 191 23.38 0.39 -9.74
N GLU A 192 23.44 -0.82 -9.17
CA GLU A 192 22.54 -1.92 -9.51
C GLU A 192 21.07 -1.59 -9.16
N ASN A 193 20.86 -0.91 -8.03
CA ASN A 193 19.56 -0.40 -7.61
C ASN A 193 19.66 1.11 -7.32
N PRO A 194 19.53 1.97 -8.36
CA PRO A 194 19.63 3.41 -8.21
C PRO A 194 18.60 3.95 -7.21
N LEU A 195 17.35 3.50 -7.27
CA LEU A 195 16.28 4.00 -6.41
C LEU A 195 16.62 3.80 -4.92
N LYS A 196 17.00 2.56 -4.55
CA LYS A 196 17.38 2.25 -3.18
C LYS A 196 18.58 3.07 -2.73
N LYS A 197 19.55 3.31 -3.62
CA LYS A 197 20.69 4.18 -3.32
C LYS A 197 20.24 5.61 -3.03
N TYR A 198 19.37 6.19 -3.86
CA TYR A 198 18.86 7.54 -3.64
C TYR A 198 18.07 7.67 -2.33
N GLN A 199 17.20 6.70 -2.02
CA GLN A 199 16.40 6.71 -0.81
C GLN A 199 17.22 6.71 0.49
N LEU A 200 18.47 6.23 0.46
CA LEU A 200 19.38 6.26 1.61
C LEU A 200 20.09 7.60 1.80
N GLU A 201 20.25 8.40 0.73
CA GLU A 201 21.05 9.64 0.75
C GLU A 201 20.16 10.91 0.68
N GLY A 202 18.98 10.79 0.06
CA GLY A 202 18.09 11.91 -0.30
C GLY A 202 17.09 12.35 0.77
N GLU A 203 17.42 12.24 2.06
CA GLU A 203 16.46 12.56 3.13
C GLU A 203 16.13 14.06 3.26
N THR A 204 17.07 14.93 2.91
CA THR A 204 16.94 16.40 3.03
C THR A 204 17.22 17.07 1.69
N ILE A 205 16.80 18.33 1.54
CA ILE A 205 17.11 19.14 0.35
C ILE A 205 18.62 19.20 0.12
N GLU A 206 19.41 19.37 1.18
CA GLU A 206 20.86 19.49 1.11
C GLU A 206 21.53 18.15 0.76
N SER A 207 21.16 17.08 1.48
CA SER A 207 21.74 15.75 1.24
C SER A 207 21.40 15.21 -0.15
N SER A 208 20.15 15.41 -0.60
CA SER A 208 19.71 15.07 -1.95
C SER A 208 20.50 15.84 -3.02
N TYR A 209 20.61 17.16 -2.88
CA TYR A 209 21.37 17.98 -3.84
C TYR A 209 22.85 17.58 -3.87
N ASN A 210 23.48 17.38 -2.72
CA ASN A 210 24.88 16.97 -2.64
C ASN A 210 25.11 15.61 -3.32
N PHE A 211 24.24 14.64 -3.04
CA PHE A 211 24.36 13.32 -3.65
C PHE A 211 24.22 13.39 -5.19
N VAL A 212 23.16 14.03 -5.70
CA VAL A 212 22.86 14.04 -7.14
C VAL A 212 23.74 15.01 -7.93
N PHE A 213 23.91 16.24 -7.45
CA PHE A 213 24.52 17.32 -8.22
C PHE A 213 25.97 17.63 -7.87
N ASN A 214 26.53 17.00 -6.82
CA ASN A 214 27.94 17.12 -6.48
C ASN A 214 28.67 15.77 -6.58
N GLU A 215 28.24 14.75 -5.85
CA GLU A 215 28.92 13.45 -5.83
C GLU A 215 28.74 12.69 -7.14
N PHE A 216 27.50 12.53 -7.59
CA PHE A 216 27.20 11.80 -8.81
C PHE A 216 27.71 12.52 -10.07
N VAL A 217 27.63 13.86 -10.11
CA VAL A 217 28.23 14.67 -11.19
C VAL A 217 29.75 14.45 -11.28
N LYS A 218 30.48 14.37 -10.16
CA LYS A 218 31.92 14.08 -10.18
C LYS A 218 32.24 12.71 -10.78
N ILE A 219 31.41 11.70 -10.50
CA ILE A 219 31.56 10.37 -11.11
C ILE A 219 31.38 10.47 -12.64
N LEU A 220 30.37 11.21 -13.09
CA LEU A 220 30.09 11.39 -14.52
C LEU A 220 31.18 12.19 -15.23
N GLU A 221 31.75 13.20 -14.58
CA GLU A 221 32.88 13.99 -15.11
C GLU A 221 34.12 13.10 -15.34
N GLN A 222 34.45 12.23 -14.38
CA GLN A 222 35.56 11.27 -14.50
C GLN A 222 35.32 10.29 -15.65
N ARG A 223 34.08 9.82 -15.82
CA ARG A 223 33.71 8.93 -16.94
C ARG A 223 33.70 9.65 -18.28
N ALA A 224 33.25 10.90 -18.36
CA ALA A 224 33.32 11.73 -19.55
C ALA A 224 34.77 11.99 -19.98
N SER A 225 35.69 12.13 -19.04
CA SER A 225 37.13 12.25 -19.34
C SER A 225 37.73 10.96 -19.92
N SER A 226 37.24 9.80 -19.48
CA SER A 226 37.78 8.48 -19.89
C SER A 226 37.11 7.91 -21.14
N ASN A 227 35.80 8.14 -21.30
CA ASN A 227 35.00 7.70 -22.45
C ASN A 227 34.04 8.84 -22.89
N PRO A 228 34.57 9.88 -23.56
CA PRO A 228 33.77 11.04 -23.96
C PRO A 228 32.61 10.70 -24.89
N GLN A 229 32.77 9.70 -25.76
CA GLN A 229 31.76 9.33 -26.77
C GLN A 229 30.41 8.95 -26.15
N VAL A 230 30.44 8.38 -24.95
CA VAL A 230 29.23 7.96 -24.22
C VAL A 230 28.77 9.02 -23.22
N TYR A 231 29.70 9.54 -22.42
CA TYR A 231 29.37 10.28 -21.21
C TYR A 231 29.32 11.80 -21.38
N ASP A 232 29.83 12.38 -22.47
CA ASP A 232 29.80 13.83 -22.68
C ASP A 232 28.36 14.37 -22.77
N GLU A 233 27.48 13.66 -23.49
CA GLU A 233 26.06 14.03 -23.59
C GLU A 233 25.33 13.85 -22.24
N ILE A 234 25.63 12.77 -21.51
CA ILE A 234 25.05 12.49 -20.18
C ILE A 234 25.48 13.56 -19.17
N TYR A 235 26.77 13.94 -19.20
CA TYR A 235 27.34 14.97 -18.36
C TYR A 235 26.71 16.34 -18.66
N LYS A 236 26.62 16.73 -19.94
CA LYS A 236 25.94 17.97 -20.34
C LYS A 236 24.49 18.01 -19.88
N LYS A 237 23.78 16.88 -19.97
CA LYS A 237 22.40 16.77 -19.49
C LYS A 237 22.32 17.05 -17.98
N ILE A 238 23.09 16.37 -17.14
CA ILE A 238 22.99 16.57 -15.68
C ILE A 238 23.40 18.00 -15.25
N ILE A 239 24.33 18.65 -15.97
CA ILE A 239 24.67 20.05 -15.72
C ILE A 239 23.51 20.99 -16.06
N ALA A 240 22.80 20.75 -17.17
CA ALA A 240 21.60 21.52 -17.50
C ALA A 240 20.49 21.35 -16.45
N GLU A 241 20.26 20.12 -15.98
CA GLU A 241 19.32 19.82 -14.89
C GLU A 241 19.73 20.50 -13.58
N LYS A 242 21.05 20.58 -13.29
CA LYS A 242 21.57 21.32 -12.12
C LYS A 242 21.21 22.81 -12.17
N GLU A 243 21.37 23.46 -13.33
CA GLU A 243 21.00 24.86 -13.51
C GLU A 243 19.50 25.10 -13.34
N GLU A 244 18.66 24.17 -13.82
CA GLU A 244 17.22 24.20 -13.59
C GLU A 244 16.90 24.06 -12.09
N ARG A 245 17.51 23.08 -11.43
CA ARG A 245 17.35 22.83 -10.01
C ARG A 245 17.73 24.03 -9.14
N ASP A 246 18.77 24.76 -9.53
CA ASP A 246 19.18 25.99 -8.87
C ASP A 246 18.16 27.12 -9.05
N LYS A 247 17.47 27.20 -10.21
CA LYS A 247 16.33 28.12 -10.42
C LYS A 247 15.13 27.72 -9.56
N MET A 248 14.80 26.43 -9.52
CA MET A 248 13.70 25.89 -8.69
C MET A 248 13.91 26.15 -7.20
N SER A 249 15.17 26.10 -6.73
CA SER A 249 15.51 26.37 -5.33
C SER A 249 15.09 27.77 -4.84
N LYS A 250 14.89 28.73 -5.76
CA LYS A 250 14.48 30.10 -5.45
C LYS A 250 12.97 30.24 -5.23
N LEU A 251 12.18 29.22 -5.58
CA LEU A 251 10.74 29.24 -5.38
C LEU A 251 10.37 29.25 -3.89
N SER A 252 9.29 29.95 -3.57
CA SER A 252 8.67 29.93 -2.24
C SER A 252 7.90 28.63 -2.00
N GLU A 253 7.66 28.31 -0.74
CA GLU A 253 6.84 27.16 -0.32
C GLU A 253 5.48 27.14 -1.02
N LYS A 254 4.84 28.31 -1.18
CA LYS A 254 3.56 28.45 -1.88
C LYS A 254 3.65 28.13 -3.37
N GLN A 255 4.73 28.53 -4.04
CA GLN A 255 4.95 28.24 -5.45
C GLN A 255 5.22 26.75 -5.67
N CYS A 256 6.09 26.13 -4.85
CA CYS A 256 6.35 24.69 -4.90
C CYS A 256 5.06 23.89 -4.67
N LYS A 257 4.25 24.29 -3.69
CA LYS A 257 2.93 23.66 -3.44
C LYS A 257 2.04 23.72 -4.67
N LYS A 258 1.89 24.90 -5.28
CA LYS A 258 1.04 25.06 -6.47
C LYS A 258 1.53 24.18 -7.62
N GLN A 259 2.84 24.08 -7.82
CA GLN A 259 3.40 23.22 -8.86
C GLN A 259 3.14 21.75 -8.60
N LEU A 260 3.36 21.26 -7.37
CA LEU A 260 3.04 19.87 -6.99
C LEU A 260 1.57 19.52 -7.23
N VAL A 261 0.66 20.44 -6.91
CA VAL A 261 -0.78 20.26 -7.17
C VAL A 261 -1.06 20.16 -8.68
N ILE A 262 -0.46 21.03 -9.49
CA ILE A 262 -0.60 20.97 -10.96
C ILE A 262 -0.05 19.65 -11.50
N ASP A 263 1.11 19.22 -11.04
CA ASP A 263 1.80 18.04 -11.54
C ASP A 263 1.04 16.76 -11.22
N ILE A 264 0.43 16.66 -10.03
CA ILE A 264 -0.39 15.49 -9.66
C ILE A 264 -1.74 15.50 -10.39
N LEU A 265 -2.35 16.67 -10.62
CA LEU A 265 -3.60 16.77 -11.38
C LEU A 265 -3.41 16.29 -12.82
N LYS A 266 -2.31 16.70 -13.46
CA LYS A 266 -1.98 16.24 -14.82
C LYS A 266 -1.87 14.72 -14.92
N GLN A 267 -1.32 14.07 -13.89
CA GLN A 267 -1.16 12.61 -13.84
C GLN A 267 -2.49 11.87 -13.74
N VAL A 268 -3.53 12.50 -13.20
CA VAL A 268 -4.87 11.90 -13.17
C VAL A 268 -5.75 12.37 -14.35
N GLY A 269 -5.16 13.04 -15.34
CA GLY A 269 -5.87 13.54 -16.52
C GLY A 269 -6.67 14.82 -16.28
N LEU A 270 -6.32 15.63 -15.28
CA LEU A 270 -6.93 16.94 -15.02
C LEU A 270 -5.92 18.07 -15.30
N ASP A 271 -6.31 19.03 -16.14
CA ASP A 271 -5.47 20.19 -16.44
C ASP A 271 -5.49 21.24 -15.32
N ASP A 272 -4.62 22.27 -15.43
CA ASP A 272 -4.50 23.33 -14.44
C ASP A 272 -5.63 24.37 -14.47
N THR A 273 -6.50 24.35 -15.50
CA THR A 273 -7.68 25.23 -15.55
C THR A 273 -8.68 24.89 -14.45
N VAL A 274 -8.64 23.66 -13.92
CA VAL A 274 -9.57 23.18 -12.90
C VAL A 274 -9.23 23.64 -11.48
N LEU A 275 -8.07 24.26 -11.26
CA LEU A 275 -7.59 24.67 -9.92
C LEU A 275 -8.58 25.55 -9.16
N GLY A 276 -9.27 26.44 -9.87
CA GLY A 276 -10.26 27.36 -9.31
C GLY A 276 -11.64 26.76 -9.07
N ARG A 277 -11.92 25.58 -9.61
CA ARG A 277 -13.23 24.91 -9.52
C ARG A 277 -13.42 24.25 -8.16
N PHE A 278 -14.67 23.98 -7.79
CA PHE A 278 -15.08 23.31 -6.57
C PHE A 278 -15.35 21.82 -6.82
N PRO A 279 -15.12 20.92 -5.85
CA PRO A 279 -15.35 19.48 -6.01
C PRO A 279 -16.74 19.11 -6.54
N LEU A 280 -17.79 19.83 -6.15
CA LEU A 280 -19.16 19.59 -6.59
C LEU A 280 -19.40 19.84 -8.09
N GLU A 281 -18.47 20.50 -8.77
CA GLU A 281 -18.54 20.74 -10.22
C GLU A 281 -18.02 19.56 -11.08
N PHE A 282 -17.55 18.48 -10.44
CA PHE A 282 -16.95 17.33 -11.08
C PHE A 282 -17.85 16.09 -11.01
N SER A 283 -17.70 15.18 -11.98
CA SER A 283 -18.31 13.84 -11.91
C SER A 283 -17.74 13.01 -10.76
N GLY A 284 -18.44 11.97 -10.30
CA GLY A 284 -17.97 11.09 -9.23
C GLY A 284 -16.59 10.49 -9.50
N GLY A 285 -16.32 10.05 -10.74
CA GLY A 285 -15.00 9.56 -11.14
C GLY A 285 -13.89 10.63 -11.15
N GLN A 286 -14.22 11.89 -11.42
CA GLN A 286 -13.27 13.01 -11.28
C GLN A 286 -13.04 13.38 -9.81
N GLN A 287 -14.07 13.34 -8.98
CA GLN A 287 -13.93 13.52 -7.52
C GLN A 287 -13.07 12.42 -6.90
N GLN A 288 -13.19 11.17 -7.37
CA GLN A 288 -12.28 10.08 -6.99
C GLN A 288 -10.82 10.43 -7.32
N ARG A 289 -10.56 10.91 -8.54
CA ARG A 289 -9.22 11.35 -8.98
C ARG A 289 -8.67 12.49 -8.13
N LEU A 290 -9.51 13.45 -7.74
CA LEU A 290 -9.13 14.49 -6.78
C LEU A 290 -8.77 13.92 -5.40
N GLY A 291 -9.52 12.92 -4.92
CA GLY A 291 -9.20 12.18 -3.70
C GLY A 291 -7.86 11.46 -3.76
N ILE A 292 -7.57 10.79 -4.89
CA ILE A 292 -6.27 10.16 -5.16
C ILE A 292 -5.16 11.22 -5.14
N CYS A 293 -5.34 12.35 -5.83
CA CYS A 293 -4.37 13.44 -5.84
C CYS A 293 -4.05 13.94 -4.43
N ARG A 294 -5.09 14.21 -3.64
CA ARG A 294 -4.94 14.71 -2.26
C ARG A 294 -4.13 13.74 -1.40
N ALA A 295 -4.33 12.43 -1.55
CA ALA A 295 -3.59 11.43 -0.79
C ALA A 295 -2.13 11.28 -1.28
N VAL A 296 -1.89 11.33 -2.59
CA VAL A 296 -0.58 11.01 -3.18
C VAL A 296 0.36 12.22 -3.28
N VAL A 297 -0.15 13.46 -3.26
CA VAL A 297 0.67 14.68 -3.38
C VAL A 297 1.72 14.81 -2.27
N LEU A 298 1.49 14.19 -1.11
CA LEU A 298 2.42 14.17 0.02
C LEU A 298 3.57 13.15 -0.12
N ARG A 299 3.60 12.35 -1.19
CA ARG A 299 4.54 11.23 -1.38
C ARG A 299 4.58 10.26 -0.19
N PRO A 300 3.43 9.67 0.18
CA PRO A 300 3.39 8.74 1.30
C PRO A 300 4.22 7.48 0.99
N LYS A 301 4.76 6.85 2.05
CA LYS A 301 5.38 5.52 1.94
C LYS A 301 4.33 4.41 1.93
N LEU A 302 3.19 4.65 2.57
CA LEU A 302 2.05 3.73 2.61
C LEU A 302 0.76 4.45 2.24
N LEU A 303 0.04 3.90 1.27
CA LEU A 303 -1.30 4.32 0.87
C LEU A 303 -2.31 3.23 1.19
N ILE A 304 -3.35 3.55 1.97
CA ILE A 304 -4.48 2.66 2.18
C ILE A 304 -5.60 3.09 1.23
N ALA A 305 -5.97 2.24 0.28
CA ALA A 305 -7.06 2.52 -0.64
C ALA A 305 -8.28 1.68 -0.24
N ASP A 306 -9.23 2.28 0.48
CA ASP A 306 -10.43 1.62 0.99
C ASP A 306 -11.56 1.67 -0.03
N GLU A 307 -11.73 0.60 -0.78
CA GLU A 307 -12.72 0.49 -1.87
C GLU A 307 -12.73 1.69 -2.84
N PRO A 308 -11.58 2.07 -3.42
CA PRO A 308 -11.43 3.31 -4.20
C PRO A 308 -12.18 3.30 -5.55
N ILE A 309 -12.90 2.22 -5.87
CA ILE A 309 -13.56 1.98 -7.16
C ILE A 309 -15.01 1.49 -7.04
N SER A 310 -15.51 1.21 -5.83
CA SER A 310 -16.77 0.48 -5.64
C SER A 310 -18.02 1.23 -6.09
N ALA A 311 -17.97 2.56 -6.14
CA ALA A 311 -19.09 3.42 -6.54
C ALA A 311 -19.01 3.92 -8.01
N LEU A 312 -18.12 3.33 -8.82
CA LEU A 312 -17.80 3.81 -10.17
C LEU A 312 -18.21 2.80 -11.25
N ASP A 313 -18.58 3.31 -12.43
CA ASP A 313 -18.84 2.49 -13.62
C ASP A 313 -17.57 1.73 -14.06
N VAL A 314 -17.73 0.54 -14.66
CA VAL A 314 -16.62 -0.36 -15.05
C VAL A 314 -15.54 0.34 -15.88
N SER A 315 -15.92 1.22 -16.81
CA SER A 315 -14.96 1.99 -17.63
C SER A 315 -14.13 2.97 -16.80
N ILE A 316 -14.72 3.58 -15.77
CA ILE A 316 -14.04 4.49 -14.85
C ILE A 316 -13.17 3.70 -13.86
N GLN A 317 -13.61 2.52 -13.42
CA GLN A 317 -12.79 1.63 -12.57
C GLN A 317 -11.47 1.29 -13.25
N ALA A 318 -11.50 0.90 -14.53
CA ALA A 318 -10.29 0.61 -15.31
C ALA A 318 -9.35 1.82 -15.40
N GLN A 319 -9.89 3.03 -15.61
CA GLN A 319 -9.09 4.26 -15.62
C GLN A 319 -8.44 4.54 -14.26
N VAL A 320 -9.16 4.31 -13.16
CA VAL A 320 -8.62 4.50 -11.81
C VAL A 320 -7.53 3.47 -11.50
N ILE A 321 -7.69 2.22 -11.93
CA ILE A 321 -6.66 1.18 -11.80
C ILE A 321 -5.38 1.60 -12.55
N ASN A 322 -5.51 2.07 -13.79
CA ASN A 322 -4.35 2.56 -14.56
C ASN A 322 -3.64 3.71 -13.84
N ILE A 323 -4.39 4.66 -13.28
CA ILE A 323 -3.82 5.75 -12.46
C ILE A 323 -3.04 5.18 -11.29
N PHE A 324 -3.58 4.20 -10.54
CA PHE A 324 -2.83 3.60 -9.44
C PHE A 324 -1.56 2.89 -9.91
N ASN A 325 -1.59 2.17 -11.04
CA ASN A 325 -0.41 1.53 -11.61
C ASN A 325 0.65 2.56 -12.01
N GLU A 326 0.27 3.64 -12.68
CA GLU A 326 1.17 4.74 -13.04
C GLU A 326 1.78 5.42 -11.79
N LEU A 327 0.97 5.64 -10.75
CA LEU A 327 1.43 6.25 -9.50
C LEU A 327 2.32 5.30 -8.68
N LYS A 328 2.03 3.99 -8.69
CA LYS A 328 2.84 2.93 -8.08
C LYS A 328 4.22 2.91 -8.71
N GLU A 329 4.29 2.89 -10.03
CA GLU A 329 5.57 2.87 -10.76
C GLU A 329 6.35 4.16 -10.54
N LYS A 330 5.67 5.32 -10.65
CA LYS A 330 6.32 6.63 -10.58
C LYS A 330 6.83 6.99 -9.19
N TYR A 331 6.09 6.67 -8.14
CA TYR A 331 6.41 7.09 -6.76
C TYR A 331 6.80 5.93 -5.85
N HIS A 332 6.90 4.71 -6.38
CA HIS A 332 7.25 3.50 -5.63
C HIS A 332 6.37 3.33 -4.37
N LEU A 333 5.06 3.58 -4.54
CA LEU A 333 4.10 3.53 -3.45
C LEU A 333 3.91 2.09 -2.99
N THR A 334 3.88 1.90 -1.67
CA THR A 334 3.31 0.68 -1.09
C THR A 334 1.83 0.90 -0.84
N ILE A 335 0.98 0.00 -1.32
CA ILE A 335 -0.48 0.16 -1.28
C ILE A 335 -1.13 -1.04 -0.58
N LEU A 336 -1.97 -0.78 0.40
CA LEU A 336 -2.99 -1.74 0.83
C LEU A 336 -4.27 -1.43 0.05
N PHE A 337 -4.59 -2.26 -0.93
CA PHE A 337 -5.76 -2.08 -1.77
C PHE A 337 -6.91 -2.93 -1.25
N ILE A 338 -7.91 -2.30 -0.64
CA ILE A 338 -9.08 -2.98 -0.08
C ILE A 338 -10.19 -2.98 -1.13
N ALA A 339 -10.71 -4.16 -1.43
CA ALA A 339 -11.82 -4.31 -2.35
C ALA A 339 -12.72 -5.50 -1.96
N HIS A 340 -13.89 -5.59 -2.59
CA HIS A 340 -14.77 -6.75 -2.46
C HIS A 340 -14.75 -7.66 -3.71
N ASP A 341 -14.33 -7.15 -4.89
CA ASP A 341 -14.21 -7.90 -6.14
C ASP A 341 -12.75 -8.33 -6.38
N LEU A 342 -12.50 -9.64 -6.50
CA LEU A 342 -11.18 -10.20 -6.75
C LEU A 342 -10.62 -9.86 -8.13
N ARG A 343 -11.44 -9.67 -9.17
CA ARG A 343 -10.95 -9.32 -10.53
C ARG A 343 -10.29 -7.96 -10.57
N MET A 344 -10.87 -6.97 -9.89
CA MET A 344 -10.30 -5.63 -9.89
C MET A 344 -8.97 -5.60 -9.14
N VAL A 345 -8.82 -6.50 -8.16
CA VAL A 345 -7.61 -6.64 -7.36
C VAL A 345 -6.50 -7.35 -8.15
N GLU A 346 -6.87 -8.27 -9.05
CA GLU A 346 -5.95 -8.95 -9.97
C GLU A 346 -5.14 -7.95 -10.82
N TYR A 347 -5.78 -6.94 -11.40
CA TYR A 347 -5.13 -5.98 -12.31
C TYR A 347 -4.16 -4.98 -11.63
N ILE A 348 -4.05 -4.99 -10.31
CA ILE A 348 -3.30 -3.99 -9.55
C ILE A 348 -2.38 -4.59 -8.48
N SER A 349 -2.72 -5.76 -7.94
CA SER A 349 -2.05 -6.33 -6.76
C SER A 349 -0.91 -7.26 -7.12
N ASP A 350 0.18 -7.20 -6.37
CA ASP A 350 1.26 -8.19 -6.46
C ASP A 350 0.92 -9.44 -5.63
N ARG A 351 0.17 -9.25 -4.54
CA ARG A 351 -0.29 -10.30 -3.63
C ARG A 351 -1.73 -10.06 -3.23
N ILE A 352 -2.45 -11.15 -2.94
CA ILE A 352 -3.82 -11.09 -2.43
C ILE A 352 -3.87 -11.76 -1.06
N ALA A 353 -4.58 -11.12 -0.13
CA ALA A 353 -4.93 -11.58 1.21
C ALA A 353 -6.46 -11.64 1.32
N VAL A 354 -7.01 -12.82 1.59
CA VAL A 354 -8.45 -13.05 1.69
C VAL A 354 -8.85 -13.10 3.16
N ILE A 355 -9.80 -12.24 3.56
CA ILE A 355 -10.29 -12.12 4.93
C ILE A 355 -11.80 -12.38 5.00
N ASN A 356 -12.21 -13.15 6.00
CA ASN A 356 -13.61 -13.42 6.31
C ASN A 356 -13.85 -13.31 7.81
N ARG A 357 -14.92 -12.60 8.20
CA ARG A 357 -15.33 -12.43 9.62
C ARG A 357 -14.14 -12.12 10.55
N GLY A 358 -13.25 -11.24 10.11
CA GLY A 358 -12.10 -10.79 10.87
C GLY A 358 -10.91 -11.75 10.93
N THR A 359 -10.94 -12.85 10.19
CA THR A 359 -9.86 -13.86 10.14
C THR A 359 -9.28 -13.94 8.74
N LEU A 360 -7.95 -13.89 8.63
CA LEU A 360 -7.24 -14.11 7.37
C LEU A 360 -7.29 -15.61 7.02
N LEU A 361 -7.75 -15.94 5.82
CA LEU A 361 -7.99 -17.32 5.39
C LEU A 361 -6.96 -17.82 4.36
N GLU A 362 -6.52 -16.93 3.48
CA GLU A 362 -5.64 -17.30 2.35
C GLU A 362 -4.79 -16.09 1.96
N ILE A 363 -3.52 -16.32 1.63
CA ILE A 363 -2.61 -15.26 1.20
C ILE A 363 -1.53 -15.81 0.27
N GLY A 364 -1.25 -15.13 -0.84
CA GLY A 364 -0.27 -15.58 -1.81
C GLY A 364 -0.01 -14.55 -2.92
N PRO A 365 0.88 -14.88 -3.88
CA PRO A 365 0.96 -14.14 -5.14
C PRO A 365 -0.41 -14.06 -5.81
N THR A 366 -0.72 -12.92 -6.45
CA THR A 366 -2.00 -12.70 -7.13
C THR A 366 -2.34 -13.83 -8.11
N ASP A 367 -1.41 -14.20 -8.99
CA ASP A 367 -1.62 -15.25 -10.00
C ASP A 367 -1.98 -16.60 -9.38
N GLU A 368 -1.40 -16.94 -8.23
CA GLU A 368 -1.70 -18.19 -7.51
C GLU A 368 -3.09 -18.17 -6.88
N ILE A 369 -3.50 -17.05 -6.28
CA ILE A 369 -4.80 -16.93 -5.63
C ILE A 369 -5.93 -16.95 -6.67
N ILE A 370 -5.73 -16.31 -7.82
CA ILE A 370 -6.74 -16.24 -8.88
C ILE A 370 -6.88 -17.58 -9.62
N ASN A 371 -5.75 -18.20 -10.01
CA ASN A 371 -5.78 -19.41 -10.84
C ASN A 371 -5.91 -20.69 -10.02
N ASN A 372 -5.33 -20.73 -8.81
CA ASN A 372 -5.29 -21.91 -7.95
C ASN A 372 -5.88 -21.64 -6.54
N PRO A 373 -7.14 -21.15 -6.43
CA PRO A 373 -7.75 -20.88 -5.12
C PRO A 373 -8.03 -22.19 -4.37
N TYR A 374 -7.54 -22.32 -3.14
CA TYR A 374 -7.77 -23.50 -2.29
C TYR A 374 -8.95 -23.31 -1.36
N HIS A 375 -8.99 -22.19 -0.62
CA HIS A 375 -10.00 -22.00 0.42
C HIS A 375 -11.42 -21.89 -0.20
N PRO A 376 -12.44 -22.62 0.30
CA PRO A 376 -13.79 -22.59 -0.26
C PRO A 376 -14.40 -21.18 -0.35
N TYR A 377 -14.08 -20.33 0.63
CA TYR A 377 -14.46 -18.92 0.60
C TYR A 377 -13.86 -18.15 -0.59
N THR A 378 -12.57 -18.31 -0.88
CA THR A 378 -11.92 -17.66 -2.02
C THR A 378 -12.52 -18.15 -3.34
N LYS A 379 -12.78 -19.45 -3.45
CA LYS A 379 -13.54 -20.03 -4.58
C LYS A 379 -14.90 -19.37 -4.74
N SER A 380 -15.65 -19.16 -3.64
CA SER A 380 -16.96 -18.50 -3.68
C SER A 380 -16.89 -17.04 -4.14
N LEU A 381 -15.85 -16.31 -3.73
CA LEU A 381 -15.64 -14.93 -4.17
C LEU A 381 -15.36 -14.85 -5.67
N LEU A 382 -14.58 -15.79 -6.22
CA LEU A 382 -14.31 -15.86 -7.67
C LEU A 382 -15.52 -16.33 -8.47
N ASP A 383 -16.37 -17.20 -7.91
CA ASP A 383 -17.58 -17.69 -8.57
C ASP A 383 -18.73 -16.67 -8.57
N ALA A 384 -18.79 -15.77 -7.58
CA ALA A 384 -19.80 -14.71 -7.47
C ALA A 384 -19.68 -13.63 -8.56
N VAL A 385 -18.63 -13.72 -9.37
CA VAL A 385 -18.17 -12.69 -10.27
C VAL A 385 -18.56 -13.09 -11.71
N PRO A 386 -19.43 -12.32 -12.41
CA PRO A 386 -19.95 -12.71 -13.71
C PRO A 386 -18.87 -12.69 -14.80
N SER A 387 -18.46 -13.85 -15.31
CA SER A 387 -17.53 -14.00 -16.44
C SER A 387 -18.28 -14.10 -17.77
N ILE A 388 -17.85 -13.35 -18.79
CA ILE A 388 -18.41 -13.39 -20.16
C ILE A 388 -18.33 -14.81 -20.76
N GLU A 389 -17.36 -15.62 -20.33
CA GLU A 389 -17.12 -16.98 -20.83
C GLU A 389 -18.01 -18.06 -20.17
N LYS A 390 -18.69 -17.77 -19.05
CA LYS A 390 -19.64 -18.71 -18.39
C LYS A 390 -21.06 -18.60 -18.99
N GLU A 391 -21.19 -18.55 -20.32
CA GLU A 391 -22.45 -18.94 -20.97
C GLU A 391 -22.48 -20.46 -21.15
N LYS A 392 -22.71 -21.18 -20.03
CA LYS A 392 -23.32 -22.53 -19.91
C LYS A 392 -22.85 -23.22 -18.63
N GLY A 393 -23.61 -23.05 -17.55
CA GLY A 393 -23.50 -23.90 -16.35
C GLY A 393 -23.73 -23.15 -15.03
N SER A 394 -24.91 -23.36 -14.43
CA SER A 394 -25.34 -22.92 -13.09
C SER A 394 -25.18 -21.43 -12.76
N LEU A 395 -26.30 -20.70 -12.76
CA LEU A 395 -26.43 -19.36 -12.16
C LEU A 395 -26.31 -19.36 -10.61
N MET A 396 -26.10 -20.52 -9.99
CA MET A 396 -25.80 -20.65 -8.57
C MET A 396 -24.28 -20.79 -8.43
N GLY A 397 -23.59 -19.69 -8.12
CA GLY A 397 -22.22 -19.74 -7.63
C GLY A 397 -22.14 -20.54 -6.31
N ASN A 398 -20.97 -21.09 -5.98
CA ASN A 398 -20.77 -21.78 -4.72
C ASN A 398 -21.00 -20.81 -3.55
N ILE A 399 -22.02 -21.04 -2.72
CA ILE A 399 -22.27 -20.23 -1.52
C ILE A 399 -21.42 -20.80 -0.38
N TYR A 400 -20.51 -19.98 0.16
CA TYR A 400 -19.70 -20.38 1.31
C TYR A 400 -20.48 -20.26 2.63
N ASP A 401 -20.48 -21.32 3.43
CA ASP A 401 -20.92 -21.29 4.83
C ASP A 401 -19.74 -21.61 5.76
N HIS A 402 -19.41 -20.68 6.66
CA HIS A 402 -18.40 -20.87 7.70
C HIS A 402 -18.62 -22.10 8.61
N LYS A 403 -19.85 -22.65 8.68
CA LYS A 403 -20.15 -23.82 9.52
C LYS A 403 -19.53 -25.12 9.02
N ILE A 404 -19.05 -25.17 7.77
CA ILE A 404 -18.41 -26.37 7.22
C ILE A 404 -17.18 -26.82 8.02
N HIS A 405 -16.54 -25.87 8.71
CA HIS A 405 -15.23 -26.06 9.30
C HIS A 405 -15.20 -26.82 10.65
N ASN A 406 -16.34 -27.01 11.33
CA ASN A 406 -16.46 -27.81 12.57
C ASN A 406 -15.33 -27.60 13.63
N TYR A 407 -14.71 -26.41 13.69
CA TYR A 407 -13.57 -26.15 14.55
C TYR A 407 -13.93 -26.29 16.05
N THR A 408 -13.10 -27.00 16.81
CA THR A 408 -13.22 -27.21 18.27
C THR A 408 -11.91 -26.86 18.98
N GLU A 409 -11.85 -26.85 20.32
CA GLU A 409 -10.61 -26.51 21.05
C GLU A 409 -9.41 -27.37 20.63
N ASP A 410 -9.63 -28.65 20.32
CA ASP A 410 -8.60 -29.59 19.87
C ASP A 410 -8.49 -29.72 18.34
N TYR A 411 -9.41 -29.09 17.61
CA TYR A 411 -9.49 -29.13 16.14
C TYR A 411 -9.49 -27.69 15.61
N GLN A 412 -8.30 -27.09 15.58
CA GLN A 412 -8.06 -25.73 15.10
C GLN A 412 -7.24 -25.76 13.80
N PRO A 413 -7.48 -24.82 12.88
CA PRO A 413 -6.71 -24.73 11.64
C PRO A 413 -5.30 -24.18 11.89
N THR A 414 -4.39 -24.52 10.99
CA THR A 414 -3.00 -24.05 10.95
C THR A 414 -2.67 -23.48 9.58
N TRP A 415 -1.59 -22.72 9.46
CA TRP A 415 -1.14 -22.23 8.15
C TRP A 415 -0.41 -23.33 7.39
N HIS A 416 -0.90 -23.63 6.20
CA HIS A 416 -0.28 -24.58 5.27
C HIS A 416 0.26 -23.85 4.04
N ASN A 417 1.54 -24.04 3.74
CA ASN A 417 2.13 -23.65 2.47
C ASN A 417 1.73 -24.68 1.39
N VAL A 418 0.92 -24.26 0.42
CA VAL A 418 0.46 -25.13 -0.68
C VAL A 418 1.36 -25.08 -1.91
N GLY A 419 2.49 -24.36 -1.84
CA GLY A 419 3.43 -24.14 -2.93
C GLY A 419 3.46 -22.67 -3.37
N ASN A 420 4.50 -22.26 -4.09
CA ASN A 420 4.61 -20.93 -4.70
C ASN A 420 4.32 -19.74 -3.75
N LYS A 421 4.70 -19.86 -2.47
CA LYS A 421 4.46 -18.85 -1.43
C LYS A 421 2.96 -18.55 -1.18
N HIS A 422 2.10 -19.52 -1.49
CA HIS A 422 0.67 -19.50 -1.24
C HIS A 422 0.37 -20.23 0.07
N PHE A 423 -0.27 -19.54 1.00
CA PHE A 423 -0.63 -20.03 2.33
C PHE A 423 -2.13 -20.06 2.53
N VAL A 424 -2.63 -21.16 3.09
CA VAL A 424 -4.05 -21.40 3.38
C VAL A 424 -4.21 -21.74 4.86
N LEU A 425 -5.16 -21.11 5.53
CA LEU A 425 -5.55 -21.44 6.90
C LEU A 425 -6.60 -22.56 6.84
N ALA A 426 -6.21 -23.76 7.26
CA ALA A 426 -7.06 -24.94 7.23
C ALA A 426 -6.55 -25.99 8.21
N THR A 427 -7.36 -27.00 8.50
CA THR A 427 -6.89 -28.22 9.16
C THR A 427 -6.18 -29.14 8.17
N ALA A 428 -5.39 -30.09 8.66
CA ALA A 428 -4.67 -31.06 7.82
C ALA A 428 -5.62 -31.90 6.93
N THR A 429 -6.82 -32.20 7.42
CA THR A 429 -7.87 -32.92 6.68
C THR A 429 -8.50 -32.05 5.60
N GLU A 430 -8.78 -30.78 5.91
CA GLU A 430 -9.35 -29.83 4.94
C GLU A 430 -8.37 -29.52 3.80
N ILE A 431 -7.08 -29.36 4.10
CA ILE A 431 -6.10 -29.03 3.05
C ILE A 431 -5.91 -30.18 2.06
N GLU A 432 -6.00 -31.44 2.51
CA GLU A 432 -6.01 -32.61 1.63
C GLU A 432 -7.23 -32.61 0.72
N GLN A 433 -8.42 -32.32 1.27
CA GLN A 433 -9.64 -32.19 0.49
C GLN A 433 -9.53 -31.07 -0.56
N TYR A 434 -9.04 -29.89 -0.17
CA TYR A 434 -8.92 -28.75 -1.10
C TYR A 434 -7.97 -29.05 -2.27
N LYS A 435 -6.87 -29.78 -2.01
CA LYS A 435 -5.93 -30.26 -3.04
C LYS A 435 -6.57 -31.26 -4.01
N ILE A 436 -7.39 -32.18 -3.51
CA ILE A 436 -8.09 -33.15 -4.38
C ILE A 436 -9.06 -32.40 -5.31
N GLU A 437 -9.84 -31.48 -4.75
CA GLU A 437 -10.82 -30.68 -5.52
C GLU A 437 -10.16 -29.83 -6.61
N SER A 438 -9.00 -29.23 -6.33
CA SER A 438 -8.27 -28.42 -7.33
C SER A 438 -7.75 -29.28 -8.49
N MET A 439 -7.19 -30.46 -8.20
CA MET A 439 -6.68 -31.40 -9.23
C MET A 439 -7.79 -31.97 -10.13
N THR A 440 -9.02 -32.12 -9.63
CA THR A 440 -10.16 -32.56 -10.45
C THR A 440 -10.65 -31.52 -11.45
N LYS A 441 -10.40 -30.22 -11.22
CA LYS A 441 -10.79 -29.15 -12.15
C LYS A 441 -9.86 -29.03 -13.37
N GLU A 442 -8.59 -29.40 -13.26
CA GLU A 442 -7.64 -29.36 -14.40
C GLU A 442 -7.86 -30.47 -15.44
N ARG A 443 -8.72 -31.46 -15.16
CA ARG A 443 -9.00 -32.60 -16.05
C ARG A 443 -10.28 -32.48 -16.88
N HIS A 444 -10.97 -31.35 -16.79
CA HIS A 444 -12.17 -31.01 -17.55
C HIS A 444 -11.94 -29.69 -18.29
#